data_AF-A0A811S3W0-F1
#
_entry.id   AF-A0A811S3W0-F1
#
_cell.length_a   1.000
_cell.length_b   1.000
_cell.length_c   1.000
_cell.angle_alpha   90.00
_cell.angle_beta   90.00
_cell.angle_gamma   90.00
#
_symmetry.space_group_name_H-M   'P 1'
#
loop_
_entity.id
_entity.type
_entity.pdbx_description
1 polymer ?
#
loop_
_entity_poly.entity_id
_entity_poly.type
_entity_poly.pdbx_seq_one_letter_code
_entity_poly.pdbx_strand_id
1 'polypeptide(L)'
;MEFDQASSRPWETDYEAITRKFTEAGYGAVVPGIVFWNLRDSMSMPVTAGQKGVAMVSGFSKNLVKLFLDNDGILTPRAIMEKAISGPEYQNLIVYD
;
A
#
# COMPACT_ATOMS: atom_id res chain seq x y z
N MET A 1 -12.46 7.00 -12.63
CA MET A 1 -12.81 6.46 -11.30
C MET A 1 -13.80 5.34 -11.50
N GLU A 2 -13.72 4.26 -10.73
CA GLU A 2 -14.55 3.04 -10.86
C GLU A 2 -15.93 3.18 -10.16
N PHE A 3 -16.34 4.41 -9.85
CA PHE A 3 -17.61 4.73 -9.17
C PHE A 3 -18.33 5.85 -9.92
N ASP A 4 -19.66 5.80 -9.93
CA ASP A 4 -20.52 6.80 -10.59
C ASP A 4 -20.44 8.18 -9.92
N GLN A 5 -20.18 8.24 -8.61
CA GLN A 5 -19.90 9.48 -7.88
C GLN A 5 -19.10 9.20 -6.59
N ALA A 6 -17.86 9.71 -6.49
CA ALA A 6 -17.01 9.56 -5.31
C ALA A 6 -16.88 10.85 -4.46
N SER A 7 -17.10 12.02 -5.06
CA SER A 7 -17.03 13.32 -4.37
C SER A 7 -18.20 14.24 -4.77
N SER A 8 -18.60 15.11 -3.83
CA SER A 8 -19.51 16.22 -4.10
C SER A 8 -18.82 17.39 -4.84
N ARG A 9 -17.48 17.33 -4.97
CA ARG A 9 -16.67 18.30 -5.72
C ARG A 9 -16.27 17.68 -7.06
N PRO A 10 -16.67 18.27 -8.19
CA PRO A 10 -16.26 17.79 -9.50
C PRO A 10 -14.72 17.75 -9.63
N TRP A 11 -14.19 16.68 -10.21
CA TRP A 11 -12.76 16.49 -10.51
C TRP A 11 -11.80 16.39 -9.32
N GLU A 12 -12.31 16.31 -8.08
CA GLU A 12 -11.49 16.02 -6.90
C GLU A 12 -11.14 14.52 -6.87
N THR A 13 -9.85 14.22 -6.66
CA THR A 13 -9.36 12.86 -6.44
C THR A 13 -9.59 12.41 -5.00
N ASP A 14 -9.62 11.11 -4.75
CA ASP A 14 -9.75 10.58 -3.38
C ASP A 14 -8.62 11.05 -2.45
N TYR A 15 -7.40 11.18 -2.99
CA TYR A 15 -6.26 11.71 -2.24
C TYR A 15 -6.51 13.17 -1.80
N GLU A 16 -6.98 14.03 -2.70
CA GLU A 16 -7.29 15.43 -2.40
C GLU A 16 -8.41 15.54 -1.37
N ALA A 17 -9.46 14.72 -1.53
CA ALA A 17 -10.57 14.65 -0.60
C ALA A 17 -10.11 14.26 0.82
N ILE A 18 -9.26 13.23 0.95
CA ILE A 18 -8.73 12.78 2.24
C ILE A 18 -7.81 13.85 2.85
N THR A 19 -6.88 14.40 2.07
CA THR A 19 -5.95 15.45 2.53
C THR A 19 -6.71 16.67 3.05
N ARG A 20 -7.74 17.10 2.32
CA ARG A 20 -8.61 18.21 2.72
C ARG A 20 -9.36 17.91 4.02
N LYS A 21 -10.04 16.76 4.11
CA LYS A 21 -10.80 16.37 5.31
C LYS A 21 -9.91 16.29 6.55
N PHE A 22 -8.70 15.73 6.45
CA PHE A 22 -7.74 15.70 7.55
C PHE A 22 -7.25 17.11 7.92
N THR A 23 -7.02 17.96 6.92
CA THR A 23 -6.62 19.36 7.16
C THR A 23 -7.72 20.16 7.87
N GLU A 24 -8.96 20.05 7.42
CA GLU A 24 -10.14 20.70 8.02
C GLU A 24 -10.37 20.23 9.47
N ALA A 25 -10.04 18.98 9.78
CA ALA A 25 -10.11 18.43 11.14
C ALA A 25 -8.90 18.79 12.04
N GLY A 26 -7.92 19.55 11.54
CA GLY A 26 -6.73 19.95 12.30
C GLY A 26 -5.55 18.96 12.23
N TYR A 27 -5.65 17.90 11.43
CA TYR A 27 -4.64 16.85 11.25
C TYR A 27 -3.80 17.02 9.98
N GLY A 28 -3.76 18.21 9.38
CA GLY A 28 -3.06 18.45 8.10
C GLY A 28 -1.56 18.14 8.11
N ALA A 29 -0.90 18.18 9.27
CA ALA A 29 0.51 17.81 9.42
C ALA A 29 0.75 16.29 9.47
N VAL A 30 -0.30 15.50 9.70
CA VAL A 30 -0.26 14.05 9.95
C VAL A 30 -1.29 13.29 9.11
N VAL A 31 -1.46 13.70 7.85
CA VAL A 31 -2.29 12.96 6.89
C VAL A 31 -1.73 11.54 6.75
N PRO A 32 -2.55 10.49 6.90
CA PRO A 32 -2.08 9.12 6.85
C PRO A 32 -1.58 8.74 5.45
N GLY A 33 -0.69 7.77 5.39
CA GLY A 33 -0.32 7.14 4.14
C GLY A 33 -1.53 6.42 3.51
N ILE A 34 -1.68 6.52 2.19
CA ILE A 34 -2.80 5.92 1.45
C ILE A 34 -2.27 4.81 0.55
N VAL A 35 -2.89 3.64 0.61
CA VAL A 35 -2.54 2.50 -0.25
C VAL A 35 -3.72 2.24 -1.19
N PHE A 36 -3.53 2.53 -2.48
CA PHE A 36 -4.49 2.15 -3.50
C PHE A 36 -4.17 0.72 -3.96
N TRP A 37 -5.10 -0.21 -3.73
CA TRP A 37 -4.92 -1.62 -4.08
C TRP A 37 -5.81 -2.02 -5.26
N ASN A 38 -5.21 -2.24 -6.41
CA ASN A 38 -5.87 -2.75 -7.60
C ASN A 38 -5.94 -4.28 -7.58
N LEU A 39 -7.15 -4.81 -7.30
CA LEU A 39 -7.40 -6.25 -7.19
C LEU A 39 -7.89 -6.90 -8.49
N ARG A 40 -8.28 -6.11 -9.50
CA ARG A 40 -8.99 -6.59 -10.70
C ARG A 40 -8.18 -6.43 -11.99
N ASP A 41 -6.90 -6.07 -11.89
CA ASP A 41 -6.06 -5.78 -13.07
C ASP A 41 -6.66 -4.65 -13.95
N SER A 42 -7.08 -3.55 -13.32
CA SER A 42 -7.51 -2.33 -14.03
C SER A 42 -6.30 -1.48 -14.44
N MET A 43 -6.35 -0.81 -15.59
CA MET A 43 -5.36 0.20 -15.98
C MET A 43 -5.56 1.54 -15.24
N SER A 44 -6.62 1.65 -14.42
CA SER A 44 -6.91 2.84 -13.64
C SER A 44 -5.83 3.09 -12.58
N MET A 45 -5.13 4.22 -12.72
CA MET A 45 -4.12 4.71 -11.79
C MET A 45 -4.69 5.94 -11.08
N PRO A 46 -5.22 5.81 -9.84
CA PRO A 46 -5.88 6.91 -9.14
C PRO A 46 -4.90 7.99 -8.66
N VAL A 47 -3.59 7.73 -8.77
CA VAL A 47 -2.51 8.61 -8.31
C VAL A 47 -1.33 8.62 -9.27
N THR A 48 -0.56 9.70 -9.24
CA THR A 48 0.64 9.84 -10.08
C THR A 48 1.85 9.18 -9.43
N ALA A 49 2.80 8.75 -10.27
CA ALA A 49 4.06 8.20 -9.79
C ALA A 49 4.83 9.25 -8.96
N GLY A 50 5.19 8.91 -7.72
CA GLY A 50 5.93 9.80 -6.82
C GLY A 50 5.07 10.70 -5.92
N GLN A 51 3.75 10.54 -5.93
CA GLN A 51 2.87 11.25 -5.01
C GLN A 51 3.20 10.87 -3.55
N LYS A 52 3.62 11.87 -2.76
CA LYS A 52 4.08 11.66 -1.38
C LYS A 52 2.96 11.07 -0.52
N GLY A 53 3.30 10.10 0.30
CA GLY A 53 2.36 9.46 1.22
C GLY A 53 1.37 8.53 0.52
N VAL A 54 1.62 8.17 -0.74
CA VAL A 54 0.78 7.21 -1.47
C VAL A 54 1.60 6.03 -1.97
N ALA A 55 1.02 4.84 -1.89
CA ALA A 55 1.50 3.64 -2.57
C ALA A 55 0.39 3.05 -3.46
N MET A 56 0.79 2.49 -4.61
CA MET A 56 -0.08 1.70 -5.48
C MET A 56 0.37 0.24 -5.42
N VAL A 57 -0.55 -0.67 -5.11
CA VAL A 57 -0.32 -2.12 -5.08
C VAL A 57 -1.25 -2.75 -6.11
N SER A 58 -0.72 -3.63 -6.96
CA SER A 58 -1.51 -4.33 -7.98
C SER A 58 -1.42 -5.84 -7.79
N GLY A 59 -2.48 -6.53 -8.19
CA GLY A 59 -2.59 -7.98 -8.11
C GLY A 59 -3.15 -8.46 -6.77
N PHE A 60 -3.66 -9.68 -6.77
CA PHE A 60 -4.27 -10.28 -5.59
C PHE A 60 -3.73 -11.69 -5.36
N SER A 61 -3.24 -11.93 -4.15
CA SER A 61 -3.12 -13.27 -3.59
C SER A 61 -3.49 -13.22 -2.11
N LYS A 62 -4.10 -14.29 -1.57
CA LYS A 62 -4.44 -14.37 -0.15
C LYS A 62 -3.22 -14.13 0.75
N ASN A 63 -2.06 -14.61 0.31
CA ASN A 63 -0.80 -14.46 1.05
C ASN A 63 -0.26 -13.03 0.97
N LEU A 64 -0.47 -12.30 -0.13
CA LEU A 64 0.04 -10.93 -0.29
C LEU A 64 -0.62 -9.95 0.69
N VAL A 65 -1.94 -10.05 0.89
CA VAL A 65 -2.65 -9.22 1.88
C VAL A 65 -2.13 -9.48 3.29
N LYS A 66 -1.96 -10.75 3.65
CA LYS A 66 -1.40 -11.13 4.95
C LYS A 66 0.03 -10.60 5.12
N LEU A 67 0.89 -10.82 4.15
CA LEU A 67 2.27 -10.32 4.17
C LEU A 67 2.34 -8.79 4.24
N PHE A 68 1.43 -8.08 3.57
CA PHE A 68 1.37 -6.63 3.62
C PHE A 68 1.09 -6.14 5.05
N LEU A 69 0.05 -6.71 5.68
CA LEU A 69 -0.36 -6.35 7.04
C LEU A 69 0.68 -6.76 8.10
N ASP A 70 1.27 -7.95 7.97
CA ASP A 70 2.24 -8.47 8.93
C ASP A 70 3.63 -7.79 8.85
N ASN A 71 3.87 -6.93 7.84
CA ASN A 71 5.16 -6.26 7.60
C ASN A 71 5.03 -4.73 7.56
N ASP A 72 3.97 -4.16 8.13
CA ASP A 72 3.73 -2.70 8.15
C ASP A 72 3.81 -2.06 6.75
N GLY A 73 3.36 -2.79 5.72
CA GLY A 73 3.40 -2.36 4.33
C GLY A 73 4.74 -2.50 3.61
N ILE A 74 5.78 -3.04 4.26
CA ILE A 74 7.09 -3.31 3.64
C ILE A 74 7.04 -4.63 2.86
N LEU A 75 6.93 -4.54 1.53
CA LEU A 75 6.90 -5.69 0.62
C LEU A 75 8.09 -5.71 -0.34
N THR A 76 9.32 -5.77 0.18
CA THR A 76 10.48 -5.99 -0.69
C THR A 76 10.77 -7.50 -0.84
N PRO A 77 11.21 -7.97 -2.01
CA PRO A 77 11.57 -9.39 -2.19
C PRO A 77 12.58 -9.88 -1.15
N ARG A 78 13.55 -9.04 -0.78
CA ARG A 78 14.54 -9.34 0.26
C ARG A 78 13.88 -9.47 1.64
N ALA A 79 13.10 -8.49 2.08
CA ALA A 79 12.47 -8.53 3.40
C ALA A 79 11.51 -9.72 3.54
N ILE A 80 10.77 -10.04 2.49
CA ILE A 80 9.88 -11.21 2.47
C ILE A 80 10.70 -12.51 2.55
N MET A 81 11.81 -12.61 1.80
CA MET A 81 12.70 -13.77 1.85
C MET A 81 13.33 -13.94 3.23
N GLU A 82 13.91 -12.87 3.79
CA GLU A 82 14.51 -12.85 5.13
C GLU A 82 13.50 -13.30 6.20
N LYS A 83 12.25 -12.81 6.13
CA LYS A 83 11.19 -13.23 7.05
C LYS A 83 10.85 -14.71 6.89
N ALA A 84 10.75 -15.20 5.65
CA ALA A 84 10.42 -16.59 5.36
C ALA A 84 11.48 -17.58 5.88
N ILE A 85 12.75 -17.17 5.94
CA ILE A 85 13.87 -18.02 6.42
C ILE A 85 14.30 -17.71 7.86
N SER A 86 13.60 -16.83 8.57
CA SER A 86 13.97 -16.46 9.95
C SER A 86 13.55 -17.50 11.02
N GLY A 87 12.85 -18.56 10.61
CA GLY A 87 12.37 -19.62 11.50
C GLY A 87 13.50 -20.47 12.10
N PRO A 88 13.28 -21.08 13.29
CA PRO A 88 14.26 -21.92 13.98
C PRO A 88 14.74 -23.11 13.13
N GLU A 89 13.92 -23.59 12.20
CA GLU A 89 14.24 -24.66 11.25
C GLU A 89 15.42 -24.32 10.32
N TYR A 90 15.68 -23.03 10.07
CA TYR A 90 16.74 -22.57 9.17
C TYR A 90 18.00 -22.12 9.91
N GLN A 91 17.98 -22.02 11.24
CA GLN A 91 19.10 -21.53 12.05
C GLN A 91 20.35 -22.42 11.99
N ASN A 92 20.16 -23.73 11.73
CA ASN A 92 21.24 -24.70 11.67
C ASN A 92 21.82 -24.88 10.25
N LEU A 93 21.34 -24.12 9.27
CA LEU A 93 21.86 -24.20 7.90
C LEU A 93 23.27 -23.59 7.85
N ILE A 94 24.19 -24.35 7.26
CA ILE A 94 25.59 -23.97 7.12
C ILE A 94 25.85 -23.75 5.63
N VAL A 95 26.40 -22.59 5.27
CA VAL A 95 26.84 -22.32 3.91
C VAL A 95 28.24 -22.93 3.74
N TYR A 96 28.37 -23.87 2.81
CA TYR A 96 29.67 -24.37 2.34
C TYR A 96 30.06 -23.61 1.07
N ASP A 97 31.34 -23.23 0.97
CA ASP A 97 31.92 -22.62 -0.23
C ASP A 97 32.48 -23.67 -1.22
#